data_AF-K5CD62-F1
#
_entry.id   AF-K5CD62-F1
#
_cell.length_a   1.000
_cell.length_b   1.000
_cell.length_c   1.000
_cell.angle_alpha   90.00
_cell.angle_beta   90.00
_cell.angle_gamma   90.00
#
_symmetry.space_group_name_H-M   'P 1'
#
loop_
_entity.id
_entity.type
_entity.pdbx_description
1 polymer ?
#
loop_
_entity_poly.entity_id
_entity_poly.type
_entity_poly.pdbx_seq_one_letter_code
_entity_poly.pdbx_strand_id
1 'polypeptide(L)'
;MPLFRSVLLPALESAIAHRTPGAARWLAGFAQHIYKCSDLRPRLVDGTLAEHALLETALDHDPDDDHSRRKLLDLLVSRLNYTLHELPSGVLYGHDGASVDQCREMLEELDDFTRHADRLGLVGDYANLVAKCRFHYNTYSQYLTDRRGASCYADYLSQVSDA
;
A
#
# COMPACT_ATOMS: atom_id res chain seq x y z
N MET A 1 18.95 -9.91 19.02
CA MET A 1 19.26 -9.07 17.84
C MET A 1 20.26 -7.93 18.17
N PRO A 2 21.48 -8.22 18.67
CA PRO A 2 22.37 -7.15 19.12
C PRO A 2 22.92 -6.32 17.95
N LEU A 3 23.45 -6.98 16.92
CA LEU A 3 24.09 -6.31 15.77
C LEU A 3 23.16 -5.37 15.01
N PHE A 4 21.92 -5.80 14.73
CA PHE A 4 20.93 -4.96 14.07
C PHE A 4 20.65 -3.70 14.90
N ARG A 5 20.42 -3.88 16.20
CA ARG A 5 20.03 -2.80 17.11
C ARG A 5 21.15 -1.80 17.39
N SER A 6 22.37 -2.29 17.61
CA SER A 6 23.48 -1.45 18.08
C SER A 6 24.36 -0.91 16.97
N VAL A 7 24.33 -1.50 15.78
CA VAL A 7 25.21 -1.13 14.67
C VAL A 7 24.42 -0.77 13.41
N LEU A 8 23.62 -1.72 12.89
CA LEU A 8 23.00 -1.53 11.57
C LEU A 8 21.93 -0.43 11.58
N LEU A 9 21.03 -0.45 12.58
CA LEU A 9 19.95 0.52 12.64
C LEU A 9 20.46 1.96 12.80
N PRO A 10 21.33 2.30 13.77
CA PRO A 10 21.85 3.67 13.87
C PRO A 10 22.64 4.13 12.65
N ALA A 11 23.38 3.22 12.01
CA ALA A 11 24.14 3.54 10.79
C ALA A 11 23.20 3.85 9.62
N LEU A 12 22.14 3.04 9.43
CA LEU A 12 21.14 3.25 8.39
C LEU A 12 20.28 4.48 8.68
N GLU A 13 19.89 4.73 9.94
CA GLU A 13 19.21 5.97 10.37
C GLU A 13 20.03 7.21 9.98
N SER A 14 21.32 7.22 10.32
CA SER A 14 22.23 8.30 9.95
C SER A 14 22.35 8.44 8.43
N ALA A 15 22.53 7.33 7.71
CA ALA A 15 22.65 7.36 6.25
C ALA A 15 21.37 7.88 5.56
N ILE A 16 20.18 7.53 6.06
CA ILE A 16 18.88 8.04 5.58
C ILE A 16 18.78 9.55 5.83
N ALA A 17 19.17 10.03 7.01
CA ALA A 17 19.15 11.46 7.33
C ALA A 17 20.08 12.28 6.40
N HIS A 18 21.19 11.69 5.96
CA HIS A 18 22.10 12.30 4.99
C HIS A 18 21.72 12.03 3.52
N ARG A 19 20.50 11.52 3.27
CA ARG A 19 19.98 11.14 1.95
C ARG A 19 20.92 10.22 1.15
N THR A 20 21.58 9.29 1.83
CA THR A 20 22.48 8.33 1.18
C THR A 20 21.66 7.38 0.30
N PRO A 21 21.95 7.27 -1.01
CA PRO A 21 21.20 6.40 -1.92
C PRO A 21 21.14 4.95 -1.44
N GLY A 22 19.95 4.36 -1.52
CA GLY A 22 19.70 2.97 -1.11
C GLY A 22 19.64 2.72 0.40
N ALA A 23 20.04 3.65 1.29
CA ALA A 23 20.03 3.40 2.73
C ALA A 23 18.62 3.06 3.26
N ALA A 24 17.60 3.80 2.80
CA ALA A 24 16.21 3.54 3.15
C ALA A 24 15.72 2.18 2.62
N ARG A 25 16.10 1.82 1.38
CA ARG A 25 15.82 0.49 0.81
C ARG A 25 16.46 -0.64 1.61
N TRP A 26 17.71 -0.48 2.04
CA TRP A 26 18.39 -1.47 2.88
C TRP A 26 17.67 -1.64 4.21
N LEU A 27 17.23 -0.55 4.83
CA LEU A 27 16.44 -0.62 6.06
C LEU A 27 15.07 -1.29 5.83
N ALA A 28 14.42 -1.06 4.69
CA ALA A 28 13.18 -1.75 4.30
C ALA A 28 13.38 -3.27 4.23
N GLY A 29 14.56 -3.75 3.81
CA GLY A 29 14.93 -5.17 3.85
C GLY A 29 14.93 -5.79 5.25
N PHE A 30 14.96 -4.98 6.31
CA PHE A 30 14.90 -5.42 7.71
C PHE A 30 13.53 -5.22 8.36
N ALA A 31 12.46 -4.92 7.60
CA ALA A 31 11.12 -4.68 8.14
C ALA A 31 10.64 -5.74 9.14
N GLN A 32 10.93 -7.02 8.91
CA GLN A 32 10.60 -8.11 9.84
C GLN A 32 11.37 -8.05 11.17
N HIS A 33 12.63 -7.61 11.13
CA HIS A 33 13.44 -7.41 12.34
C HIS A 33 12.96 -6.20 13.13
N ILE A 34 12.59 -5.13 12.42
CA ILE A 34 11.98 -3.93 12.99
C ILE A 34 10.64 -4.28 13.66
N TYR A 35 9.78 -5.07 13.02
CA TYR A 35 8.50 -5.50 13.60
C TYR A 35 8.68 -6.26 14.91
N LYS A 36 9.67 -7.16 14.97
CA LYS A 36 10.04 -7.94 16.16
C LYS A 36 10.68 -7.10 17.27
N CYS A 37 11.15 -5.89 16.96
CA CYS A 37 11.72 -4.95 17.91
C CYS A 37 10.80 -3.73 18.05
N SER A 38 9.61 -3.95 18.61
CA SER A 38 8.59 -2.91 18.77
C SER A 38 9.05 -1.72 19.60
N ASP A 39 10.07 -1.89 20.45
CA ASP A 39 10.75 -0.84 21.22
C ASP A 39 11.53 0.16 20.34
N LEU A 40 11.84 -0.21 19.09
CA LEU A 40 12.56 0.63 18.14
C LEU A 40 11.63 1.52 17.31
N ARG A 41 10.30 1.35 17.42
CA ARG A 41 9.32 2.11 16.65
C ARG A 41 9.38 3.64 16.80
N PRO A 42 9.65 4.19 18.00
CA PRO A 42 9.71 5.65 18.18
C PRO A 42 10.93 6.35 17.57
N ARG A 43 11.95 5.60 17.09
CA ARG A 43 13.24 6.18 16.67
C ARG A 43 13.32 6.55 15.19
N LEU A 44 12.35 6.10 14.40
CA LEU A 44 12.35 6.24 12.95
C LEU A 44 11.28 7.26 12.59
N VAL A 45 11.76 8.50 12.49
CA VAL A 45 11.15 9.80 12.13
C VAL A 45 9.64 9.98 12.30
N ASP A 46 8.74 9.12 11.81
CA ASP A 46 7.29 9.33 11.90
C ASP A 46 6.48 8.10 12.35
N GLY A 47 7.14 7.08 12.92
CA GLY A 47 6.47 5.88 13.46
C GLY A 47 5.93 4.91 12.40
N THR A 48 5.99 5.26 11.12
CA THR A 48 5.66 4.40 9.99
C THR A 48 6.83 3.52 9.60
N LEU A 49 7.08 2.50 10.42
CA LEU A 49 7.98 1.39 10.09
C LEU A 49 7.37 0.37 9.14
N ALA A 50 6.40 0.81 8.35
CA ALA A 50 5.90 0.06 7.24
C ALA A 50 7.00 0.03 6.19
N GLU A 51 7.32 -1.17 5.70
CA GLU A 51 8.24 -1.36 4.58
C GLU A 51 7.93 -0.42 3.40
N HIS A 52 6.64 -0.12 3.20
CA HIS A 52 6.11 0.89 2.29
C HIS A 52 6.78 2.27 2.46
N ALA A 53 6.71 2.87 3.65
CA ALA A 53 7.21 4.23 3.90
C ALA A 53 8.74 4.33 3.70
N LEU A 54 9.48 3.26 4.02
CA LEU A 54 10.91 3.20 3.77
C LEU A 54 11.24 3.12 2.27
N LEU A 55 10.40 2.48 1.48
CA LEU A 55 10.55 2.43 0.02
C LEU A 55 10.15 3.76 -0.63
N GLU A 56 9.11 4.42 -0.14
CA GLU A 56 8.78 5.80 -0.56
C GLU A 56 9.93 6.76 -0.24
N THR A 57 10.51 6.66 0.96
CA THR A 57 11.71 7.43 1.33
C THR A 57 12.88 7.13 0.40
N ALA A 58 13.07 5.87 0.00
CA ALA A 58 14.13 5.52 -0.94
C ALA A 58 13.92 6.20 -2.30
N LEU A 59 12.67 6.27 -2.79
CA LEU A 59 12.32 6.93 -4.05
C LEU A 59 12.34 8.46 -3.95
N ASP A 60 12.09 9.04 -2.78
CA ASP A 60 12.31 10.48 -2.54
C ASP A 60 13.80 10.82 -2.63
N HIS A 61 14.66 9.99 -2.03
CA HIS A 61 16.11 10.19 -2.04
C HIS A 61 16.73 9.94 -3.42
N ASP A 62 16.23 8.94 -4.13
CA ASP A 62 16.69 8.54 -5.46
C ASP A 62 15.49 8.11 -6.35
N PRO A 63 14.91 9.05 -7.13
CA PRO A 63 13.76 8.76 -7.99
C PRO A 63 14.02 7.71 -9.07
N ASP A 64 15.28 7.43 -9.41
CA ASP A 64 15.66 6.45 -10.43
C ASP A 64 16.01 5.07 -9.82
N ASP A 65 15.79 4.85 -8.50
CA ASP A 65 15.93 3.54 -7.87
C ASP A 65 14.77 2.59 -8.25
N ASP A 66 14.88 2.02 -9.44
CA ASP A 66 13.95 1.02 -9.96
C ASP A 66 13.83 -0.22 -9.06
N HIS A 67 14.85 -0.54 -8.26
CA HIS A 67 14.78 -1.68 -7.35
C HIS A 67 13.81 -1.37 -6.20
N SER A 68 13.92 -0.19 -5.60
CA SER A 68 12.95 0.27 -4.60
C SER A 68 11.55 0.34 -5.18
N ARG A 69 11.43 0.85 -6.42
CA ARG A 69 10.14 0.98 -7.11
C ARG A 69 9.47 -0.37 -7.36
N ARG A 70 10.20 -1.37 -7.84
CA ARG A 70 9.68 -2.73 -8.03
C ARG A 70 9.21 -3.34 -6.73
N LYS A 71 9.99 -3.19 -5.67
CA LYS A 71 9.64 -3.73 -4.35
C LYS A 71 8.40 -3.04 -3.76
N LEU A 72 8.26 -1.73 -3.94
CA LEU A 72 7.05 -0.99 -3.55
C LEU A 72 5.84 -1.48 -4.34
N LEU A 73 6.01 -1.69 -5.65
CA LEU A 73 4.98 -2.23 -6.53
C LEU A 73 4.47 -3.59 -6.03
N ASP A 74 5.36 -4.52 -5.65
CA ASP A 74 4.99 -5.84 -5.15
C ASP A 74 4.15 -5.77 -3.85
N LEU A 75 4.49 -4.83 -2.95
CA LEU A 75 3.70 -4.57 -1.74
C LEU A 75 2.32 -4.02 -2.08
N LEU A 76 2.25 -3.06 -2.99
CA LEU A 76 0.99 -2.47 -3.44
C LEU A 76 0.10 -3.49 -4.14
N VAL A 77 0.65 -4.36 -5.00
CA VAL A 77 -0.10 -5.46 -5.63
C VAL A 77 -0.70 -6.37 -4.56
N SER A 78 0.06 -6.72 -3.53
CA SER A 78 -0.43 -7.56 -2.44
C SER A 78 -1.60 -6.89 -1.70
N ARG A 79 -1.48 -5.58 -1.43
CA ARG A 79 -2.54 -4.77 -0.79
C ARG A 79 -3.79 -4.61 -1.67
N LEU A 80 -3.63 -4.38 -2.96
CA LEU A 80 -4.74 -4.27 -3.93
C LEU A 80 -5.49 -5.60 -4.06
N ASN A 81 -4.78 -6.72 -4.08
CA ASN A 81 -5.44 -8.04 -4.09
C ASN A 81 -6.18 -8.32 -2.77
N TYR A 82 -5.59 -7.96 -1.64
CA TYR A 82 -6.22 -8.10 -0.32
C TYR A 82 -7.52 -7.28 -0.23
N THR A 83 -7.46 -6.01 -0.64
CA THR A 83 -8.62 -5.12 -0.62
C THR A 83 -9.73 -5.61 -1.53
N LEU A 84 -9.41 -6.09 -2.74
CA LEU A 84 -10.39 -6.73 -3.63
C LEU A 84 -11.03 -7.98 -3.03
N HIS A 85 -10.31 -8.73 -2.20
CA HIS A 85 -10.83 -9.93 -1.54
C HIS A 85 -11.80 -9.60 -0.40
N GLU A 86 -11.47 -8.60 0.41
CA GLU A 86 -12.22 -8.27 1.63
C GLU A 86 -13.34 -7.24 1.42
N LEU A 87 -13.26 -6.41 0.38
CA LEU A 87 -14.31 -5.42 0.11
C LEU A 87 -15.70 -6.07 -0.06
N PRO A 88 -15.84 -7.22 -0.76
CA PRO A 88 -17.13 -7.89 -0.89
C PRO A 88 -17.68 -8.49 0.40
N SER A 89 -16.82 -8.94 1.32
CA SER A 89 -17.23 -9.44 2.63
C SER A 89 -17.59 -8.31 3.60
N GLY A 90 -17.13 -7.08 3.31
CA GLY A 90 -17.27 -5.94 4.21
C GLY A 90 -16.37 -6.04 5.43
N VAL A 91 -15.20 -6.69 5.30
CA VAL A 91 -14.26 -6.96 6.41
C VAL A 91 -12.87 -6.40 6.09
N LEU A 92 -12.84 -5.14 5.65
CA LEU A 92 -11.59 -4.53 5.17
C LEU A 92 -10.81 -3.80 6.28
N TYR A 93 -11.50 -3.21 7.25
CA TYR A 93 -10.91 -2.42 8.33
C TYR A 93 -11.18 -3.08 9.69
N GLY A 94 -10.76 -4.33 9.83
CA GLY A 94 -11.05 -5.15 11.01
C GLY A 94 -12.38 -5.87 10.83
N HIS A 95 -13.37 -5.57 11.67
CA HIS A 95 -14.72 -6.16 11.54
C HIS A 95 -15.67 -5.31 10.70
N ASP A 96 -15.22 -4.13 10.25
CA ASP A 96 -16.03 -3.18 9.51
C ASP A 96 -15.61 -3.10 8.03
N GLY A 97 -16.60 -2.78 7.19
CA GLY A 97 -16.38 -2.50 5.78
C GLY A 97 -15.74 -1.13 5.58
N ALA A 98 -15.28 -0.86 4.36
CA ALA A 98 -14.77 0.47 4.01
C ALA A 98 -15.85 1.55 4.19
N SER A 99 -15.46 2.74 4.60
CA SER A 99 -16.27 3.95 4.49
C SER A 99 -16.15 4.59 3.09
N VAL A 100 -16.97 5.59 2.80
CA VAL A 100 -16.86 6.37 1.54
C VAL A 100 -15.51 7.08 1.44
N ASP A 101 -15.01 7.64 2.54
CA ASP A 101 -13.70 8.31 2.55
C ASP A 101 -12.56 7.32 2.37
N GLN A 102 -12.65 6.13 2.97
CA GLN A 102 -11.68 5.05 2.75
C GLN A 102 -11.70 4.51 1.32
N CYS A 103 -12.87 4.52 0.65
CA CYS A 103 -12.91 4.22 -0.79
C CYS A 103 -12.15 5.26 -1.63
N ARG A 104 -12.15 6.53 -1.20
CA ARG A 104 -11.37 7.59 -1.84
C ARG A 104 -9.87 7.37 -1.62
N GLU A 105 -9.46 7.06 -0.40
CA GLU A 105 -8.06 6.73 -0.07
C GLU A 105 -7.55 5.54 -0.92
N MET A 106 -8.35 4.49 -1.07
CA MET A 106 -7.98 3.34 -1.92
C MET A 106 -7.86 3.70 -3.41
N LEU A 107 -8.62 4.68 -3.90
CA LEU A 107 -8.49 5.19 -5.28
C LEU A 107 -7.23 6.03 -5.45
N GLU A 108 -6.86 6.84 -4.46
CA GLU A 108 -5.61 7.60 -4.44
C GLU A 108 -4.40 6.64 -4.44
N GLU A 109 -4.42 5.60 -3.61
CA GLU A 109 -3.39 4.55 -3.62
C GLU A 109 -3.30 3.81 -4.96
N LEU A 110 -4.42 3.60 -5.65
CA LEU A 110 -4.46 3.00 -6.97
C LEU A 110 -3.84 3.92 -8.05
N ASP A 111 -4.06 5.22 -7.94
CA ASP A 111 -3.44 6.21 -8.82
C ASP A 111 -1.92 6.25 -8.59
N ASP A 112 -1.47 6.22 -7.34
CA ASP A 112 -0.06 6.15 -6.96
C ASP A 112 0.59 4.87 -7.50
N PHE A 113 -0.06 3.71 -7.31
CA PHE A 113 0.35 2.43 -7.91
C PHE A 113 0.54 2.54 -9.42
N THR A 114 -0.41 3.16 -10.12
CA THR A 114 -0.36 3.32 -11.58
C THR A 114 0.83 4.18 -12.01
N ARG A 115 1.16 5.25 -11.27
CA ARG A 115 2.37 6.06 -11.53
C ARG A 115 3.66 5.26 -11.35
N HIS A 116 3.74 4.41 -10.34
CA HIS A 116 4.91 3.53 -10.15
C HIS A 116 5.03 2.48 -11.27
N ALA A 117 3.92 1.89 -11.70
CA ALA A 117 3.89 0.94 -12.81
C ALA A 117 4.31 1.59 -14.13
N ASP A 118 3.83 2.80 -14.42
CA ASP A 118 4.18 3.57 -15.62
C ASP A 118 5.66 3.88 -15.69
N ARG A 119 6.26 4.31 -14.58
CA ARG A 119 7.70 4.57 -14.52
C ARG A 119 8.55 3.33 -14.83
N LEU A 120 8.04 2.13 -14.57
CA LEU A 120 8.68 0.86 -14.89
C LEU A 120 8.28 0.29 -16.26
N GLY A 121 7.35 0.92 -16.99
CA GLY A 121 6.79 0.42 -18.24
C GLY A 121 5.87 -0.79 -18.08
N LEU A 122 5.26 -0.97 -16.90
CA LEU A 122 4.47 -2.16 -16.51
C LEU A 122 2.95 -1.93 -16.50
N VAL A 123 2.45 -0.80 -17.01
CA VAL A 123 1.01 -0.47 -16.96
C VAL A 123 0.15 -1.55 -17.63
N GLY A 124 0.62 -2.10 -18.75
CA GLY A 124 -0.07 -3.18 -19.46
C GLY A 124 -0.22 -4.45 -18.62
N ASP A 125 0.80 -4.80 -17.84
CA ASP A 125 0.83 -6.01 -17.02
C ASP A 125 -0.21 -5.95 -15.88
N TYR A 126 -0.52 -4.74 -15.40
CA TYR A 126 -1.45 -4.53 -14.29
C TYR A 126 -2.82 -3.98 -14.73
N ALA A 127 -3.08 -3.81 -16.02
CA ALA A 127 -4.31 -3.19 -16.52
C ALA A 127 -5.59 -3.85 -15.98
N ASN A 128 -5.63 -5.19 -15.90
CA ASN A 128 -6.77 -5.92 -15.36
C ASN A 128 -6.97 -5.68 -13.85
N LEU A 129 -5.88 -5.71 -13.07
CA LEU A 129 -5.94 -5.42 -11.64
C LEU A 129 -6.45 -4.01 -11.39
N VAL A 130 -5.90 -3.02 -12.11
CA VAL A 130 -6.30 -1.62 -12.00
C VAL A 130 -7.78 -1.42 -12.35
N ALA A 131 -8.25 -2.03 -13.43
CA ALA A 131 -9.64 -1.95 -13.83
C ALA A 131 -10.58 -2.54 -12.77
N LYS A 132 -10.24 -3.71 -12.20
CA LYS A 132 -11.01 -4.34 -11.13
C LYS A 132 -11.06 -3.50 -9.85
N CYS A 133 -9.91 -3.01 -9.39
CA CYS A 133 -9.84 -2.13 -8.22
C CYS A 133 -10.69 -0.88 -8.43
N ARG A 134 -10.51 -0.18 -9.56
CA ARG A 134 -11.25 1.04 -9.86
C ARG A 134 -12.76 0.79 -9.92
N PHE A 135 -13.20 -0.30 -10.54
CA PHE A 135 -14.61 -0.68 -10.55
C PHE A 135 -15.12 -0.89 -9.12
N HIS A 136 -14.49 -1.77 -8.35
CA HIS A 136 -15.00 -2.14 -7.03
C HIS A 136 -14.97 -0.99 -6.01
N TYR A 137 -13.93 -0.15 -5.99
CA TYR A 137 -13.87 0.96 -5.04
C TYR A 137 -14.95 2.01 -5.32
N ASN A 138 -15.21 2.32 -6.60
CA ASN A 138 -16.28 3.23 -6.98
C ASN A 138 -17.66 2.63 -6.69
N THR A 139 -17.90 1.38 -7.11
CA THR A 139 -19.21 0.74 -6.93
C THR A 139 -19.54 0.51 -5.46
N TYR A 140 -18.54 0.18 -4.63
CA TYR A 140 -18.74 0.06 -3.18
C TYR A 140 -19.07 1.41 -2.54
N SER A 141 -18.38 2.49 -2.92
CA SER A 141 -18.71 3.85 -2.47
C SER A 141 -20.14 4.26 -2.83
N GLN A 142 -20.60 3.92 -4.04
CA GLN A 142 -21.98 4.14 -4.47
C GLN A 142 -22.97 3.33 -3.64
N TYR A 143 -22.68 2.05 -3.40
CA TYR A 143 -23.49 1.18 -2.53
C TYR A 143 -23.65 1.78 -1.13
N LEU A 144 -22.59 2.32 -0.53
CA LEU A 144 -22.66 2.97 0.79
C LEU A 144 -23.55 4.21 0.80
N THR A 145 -23.66 4.91 -0.33
CA THR A 145 -24.41 6.16 -0.46
C THR A 145 -25.87 5.93 -0.83
N ASP A 146 -26.12 4.99 -1.75
CA ASP A 146 -27.43 4.56 -2.21
C ASP A 146 -27.43 3.05 -2.47
N ARG A 147 -28.04 2.31 -1.55
CA ARG A 147 -28.11 0.84 -1.60
C ARG A 147 -29.12 0.32 -2.61
N ARG A 148 -30.04 1.15 -3.15
CA ARG A 148 -31.10 0.73 -4.10
C ARG A 148 -31.91 -0.50 -3.64
N GLY A 149 -32.12 -0.62 -2.32
CA GLY A 149 -32.81 -1.77 -1.72
C GLY A 149 -31.98 -3.06 -1.62
N ALA A 150 -30.70 -3.05 -2.01
CA ALA A 150 -29.78 -4.17 -1.84
C ALA A 150 -29.47 -4.42 -0.36
N SER A 151 -29.55 -5.69 0.06
CA SER A 151 -29.30 -6.09 1.45
C SER A 151 -27.81 -6.20 1.79
N CYS A 152 -26.98 -6.45 0.77
CA CYS A 152 -25.53 -6.52 0.87
C CYS A 152 -24.88 -6.02 -0.44
N TYR A 153 -23.55 -5.89 -0.44
CA TYR A 153 -22.82 -5.43 -1.63
C TYR A 153 -22.88 -6.44 -2.79
N ALA A 154 -22.91 -7.75 -2.50
CA ALA A 154 -23.06 -8.77 -3.55
C ALA A 154 -24.40 -8.62 -4.30
N ASP A 155 -25.50 -8.34 -3.58
CA ASP A 155 -26.81 -8.06 -4.19
C ASP A 155 -26.81 -6.76 -4.98
N TYR A 156 -26.02 -5.77 -4.55
CA TYR A 156 -25.87 -4.50 -5.27
C TYR A 156 -25.11 -4.71 -6.58
N LEU A 157 -24.04 -5.51 -6.56
CA LEU A 157 -23.22 -5.81 -7.73
C LEU A 157 -24.01 -6.52 -8.83
N SER A 158 -24.91 -7.44 -8.50
CA SER A 158 -25.74 -8.11 -9.52
C SER A 158 -26.65 -7.13 -10.25
N GLN A 159 -27.18 -6.12 -9.55
CA GLN A 159 -28.02 -5.07 -10.15
C GLN A 159 -27.23 -4.09 -11.03
N VAL A 160 -25.94 -3.87 -10.74
CA VAL A 160 -25.06 -2.98 -11.52
C VAL A 160 -24.45 -3.70 -12.72
N SER A 161 -24.27 -5.02 -12.65
CA SER A 161 -23.67 -5.82 -13.73
C SER A 161 -24.63 -6.10 -14.89
N ASP A 162 -25.94 -5.95 -14.65
CA ASP A 162 -27.02 -6.13 -15.64
C ASP A 162 -27.44 -4.80 -16.33
N ALA A 163 -26.73 -3.70 -16.08
CA ALA A 163 -26.99 -2.35 -16.61
C ALA A 163 -25.94 -1.92 -17.64
#